data_AF-A0A7C5GVT9-F1
#
_entry.id   AF-A0A7C5GVT9-F1
#
_cell.length_a   1.000
_cell.length_b   1.000
_cell.length_c   1.000
_cell.angle_alpha   90.00
_cell.angle_beta   90.00
_cell.angle_gamma   90.00
#
_symmetry.space_group_name_H-M   'P 1'
#
loop_
_entity.id
_entity.type
_entity.pdbx_description
1 polymer ?
#
loop_
_entity_poly.entity_id
_entity_poly.type
_entity_poly.pdbx_seq_one_letter_code
_entity_poly.pdbx_strand_id
1 'polypeptide(L)'
;MRDVYEKLERIFGPEFAKRYKQRMQEISVFPPEWVEKAFNDTIESLKTSPDFRAKWVDPRGREWDVFILQIPQKPFEVQETQSGSYRYPLIWLGSDSPSPFVSAFFPTREMAEAIADPVNAGCVVFVVGTLRERETEEGKLYSINVRGAKVL
;
A
#
# COMPACT_ATOMS: atom_id res chain seq x y z
N MET A 1 -2.32 16.06 -10.60
CA MET A 1 -3.34 15.00 -10.80
C MET A 1 -4.77 15.56 -10.92
N ARG A 2 -5.21 16.51 -10.07
CA ARG A 2 -6.53 17.19 -10.24
C ARG A 2 -6.76 17.74 -11.65
N ASP A 3 -5.74 18.41 -12.19
CA ASP A 3 -5.76 18.99 -13.54
C ASP A 3 -6.07 17.99 -14.67
N VAL A 4 -5.65 16.73 -14.57
CA VAL A 4 -5.95 15.72 -15.61
C VAL A 4 -7.42 15.31 -15.56
N TYR A 5 -7.97 15.07 -14.38
CA TYR A 5 -9.36 14.63 -14.24
C TYR A 5 -10.35 15.76 -14.53
N GLU A 6 -10.04 17.00 -14.13
CA GLU A 6 -10.82 18.19 -14.49
C GLU A 6 -10.81 18.42 -16.01
N LYS A 7 -9.66 18.21 -16.67
CA LYS A 7 -9.60 18.24 -18.15
C LYS A 7 -10.42 17.13 -18.78
N LEU A 8 -10.34 15.90 -18.27
CA LEU A 8 -11.13 14.77 -18.77
C LEU A 8 -12.63 15.00 -18.58
N GLU A 9 -13.05 15.55 -17.45
CA GLU A 9 -14.44 15.89 -17.16
C GLU A 9 -14.94 16.98 -18.10
N ARG A 10 -14.14 18.02 -18.36
CA ARG A 10 -14.51 19.10 -19.29
C ARG A 10 -14.67 18.62 -20.74
N ILE A 11 -13.85 17.67 -21.18
CA ILE A 11 -13.85 17.18 -22.57
C ILE A 11 -14.88 16.06 -22.78
N PHE A 12 -14.99 15.13 -21.83
CA PHE A 12 -15.75 13.88 -21.99
C PHE A 12 -16.92 13.72 -21.02
N GLY A 13 -17.10 14.65 -20.08
CA GLY A 13 -18.14 14.64 -19.07
C GLY A 13 -17.74 13.92 -17.76
N PRO A 14 -18.47 14.20 -16.66
CA PRO A 14 -18.16 13.71 -15.31
C PRO A 14 -18.18 12.18 -15.19
N GLU A 15 -19.13 11.53 -15.87
CA GLU A 15 -19.23 10.05 -15.86
C GLU A 15 -18.01 9.38 -16.51
N PHE A 16 -17.47 9.97 -17.59
CA PHE A 16 -16.25 9.45 -18.20
C PHE A 16 -15.06 9.59 -17.27
N ALA A 17 -14.85 10.78 -16.69
CA ALA A 17 -13.76 11.05 -15.78
C ALA A 17 -13.80 10.13 -14.54
N LYS A 18 -15.00 9.90 -13.99
CA LYS A 18 -15.24 8.95 -12.89
C LYS A 18 -14.85 7.51 -13.26
N ARG A 19 -15.35 6.98 -14.38
CA ARG A 19 -14.99 5.63 -14.84
C ARG A 19 -13.50 5.50 -15.13
N TYR A 20 -12.88 6.52 -15.74
CA TYR A 20 -11.45 6.53 -16.02
C TYR A 20 -10.62 6.50 -14.72
N LYS A 21 -10.99 7.33 -13.73
CA LYS A 21 -10.37 7.32 -12.40
C LYS A 21 -10.47 5.94 -11.74
N GLN A 22 -11.65 5.31 -11.78
CA GLN A 22 -11.87 3.96 -11.24
C GLN A 22 -10.99 2.92 -11.94
N ARG A 23 -10.94 2.90 -13.28
CA ARG A 23 -10.07 1.98 -14.03
C ARG A 23 -8.59 2.18 -13.72
N MET A 24 -8.15 3.41 -13.55
CA MET A 24 -6.77 3.70 -13.15
C MET A 24 -6.42 3.16 -11.75
N GLN A 25 -7.38 3.22 -10.82
CA GLN A 25 -7.25 2.64 -9.48
C GLN A 25 -7.26 1.11 -9.52
N GLU A 26 -8.12 0.49 -10.35
CA GLU A 26 -8.18 -0.96 -10.55
C GLU A 26 -6.89 -1.51 -11.17
N ILE A 27 -6.37 -0.89 -12.23
CA ILE A 27 -5.10 -1.30 -12.88
C ILE A 27 -3.90 -1.12 -11.94
N SER A 28 -4.06 -0.27 -10.93
CA SER A 28 -3.06 -0.04 -9.90
C SER A 28 -3.01 -1.15 -8.84
N VAL A 29 -4.00 -2.04 -8.79
CA VAL A 29 -4.07 -3.21 -7.90
C VAL A 29 -3.44 -4.41 -8.59
N PHE A 30 -2.64 -5.17 -7.84
CA PHE A 30 -2.17 -6.47 -8.30
C PHE A 30 -3.27 -7.52 -8.19
N PRO A 31 -3.37 -8.42 -9.19
CA PRO A 31 -4.22 -9.60 -9.08
C PRO A 31 -3.84 -10.43 -7.84
N PRO A 32 -4.81 -11.07 -7.14
CA PRO A 32 -4.54 -11.88 -5.96
C PRO A 32 -3.45 -12.93 -6.16
N GLU A 33 -3.41 -13.58 -7.32
CA GLU A 33 -2.41 -14.58 -7.68
C GLU A 33 -0.98 -14.02 -7.73
N TRP A 34 -0.82 -12.72 -8.03
CA TRP A 34 0.48 -12.06 -7.96
C TRP A 34 0.90 -11.77 -6.53
N VAL A 35 -0.04 -11.46 -5.63
CA VAL A 35 0.24 -11.27 -4.21
C VAL A 35 0.69 -12.58 -3.57
N GLU A 36 0.00 -13.68 -3.89
CA GLU A 36 0.40 -15.04 -3.45
C GLU A 36 1.76 -15.43 -4.00
N LYS A 37 2.01 -15.17 -5.29
CA LYS A 37 3.32 -15.41 -5.89
C LYS A 37 4.41 -14.61 -5.19
N ALA A 38 4.19 -13.31 -4.95
CA ALA A 38 5.13 -12.46 -4.24
C ALA A 38 5.46 -12.99 -2.84
N PHE A 39 4.43 -13.43 -2.10
CA PHE A 39 4.61 -14.04 -0.78
C PHE A 39 5.51 -15.29 -0.86
N ASN A 40 5.17 -16.24 -1.74
CA ASN A 40 5.92 -17.48 -1.89
C ASN A 40 7.36 -17.26 -2.36
N ASP A 41 7.57 -16.32 -3.30
CA ASP A 41 8.89 -16.00 -3.83
C ASP A 41 9.81 -15.33 -2.79
N THR A 42 9.24 -14.63 -1.80
CA THR A 42 10.00 -13.78 -0.87
C THR A 42 10.07 -14.30 0.56
N ILE A 43 9.31 -15.35 0.91
CA ILE A 43 9.20 -15.83 2.29
C ILE A 43 10.56 -16.21 2.91
N GLU A 44 11.45 -16.88 2.16
CA GLU A 44 12.77 -17.25 2.66
C GLU A 44 13.67 -16.03 2.89
N SER A 45 13.59 -15.02 2.02
CA SER A 45 14.30 -13.75 2.21
C SER A 45 13.74 -12.99 3.42
N LEU A 46 12.42 -12.98 3.60
CA LEU A 46 11.76 -12.30 4.72
C LEU A 46 12.10 -12.94 6.08
N LYS A 47 12.23 -14.28 6.15
CA LYS A 47 12.63 -15.00 7.38
C LYS A 47 13.99 -14.58 7.91
N THR A 48 14.92 -14.20 7.02
CA THR A 48 16.29 -13.84 7.38
C THR A 48 16.53 -12.33 7.34
N SER A 49 15.53 -11.56 6.89
CA SER A 49 15.60 -10.11 6.78
C SER A 49 15.50 -9.45 8.17
N PRO A 50 16.49 -8.65 8.58
CA PRO A 50 16.49 -7.99 9.90
C PRO A 50 15.41 -6.91 10.01
N ASP A 51 15.03 -6.32 8.88
CA ASP A 51 13.98 -5.29 8.80
C ASP A 51 12.68 -5.85 8.23
N PHE A 52 12.52 -7.18 8.11
CA PHE A 52 11.32 -7.84 7.57
C PHE A 52 10.87 -7.31 6.20
N ARG A 53 11.84 -6.85 5.39
CA ARG A 53 11.65 -6.37 4.02
C ARG A 53 12.42 -7.24 3.04
N ALA A 54 11.87 -7.41 1.85
CA ALA A 54 12.58 -8.00 0.72
C ALA A 54 12.21 -7.29 -0.60
N LYS A 55 12.88 -7.70 -1.68
CA LYS A 55 12.57 -7.27 -3.04
C LYS A 55 11.86 -8.38 -3.80
N TRP A 56 10.90 -8.02 -4.63
CA TRP A 56 10.19 -8.95 -5.51
C TRP A 56 10.12 -8.40 -6.93
N VAL A 57 10.34 -9.25 -7.93
CA VAL A 57 10.21 -8.87 -9.34
C VAL A 57 8.90 -9.44 -9.88
N ASP A 58 8.01 -8.56 -10.34
CA ASP A 58 6.72 -8.96 -10.90
C ASP A 58 6.90 -9.71 -12.25
N PRO A 59 5.87 -10.41 -12.77
CA PRO A 59 5.95 -11.10 -14.05
C PRO A 59 6.25 -10.20 -15.27
N ARG A 60 6.21 -8.87 -15.11
CA ARG A 60 6.56 -7.89 -16.14
C ARG A 60 8.00 -7.37 -15.98
N GLY A 61 8.78 -7.94 -15.07
CA GLY A 61 10.18 -7.58 -14.83
C GLY A 61 10.37 -6.30 -14.01
N ARG A 62 9.34 -5.82 -13.29
CA ARG A 62 9.46 -4.63 -12.44
C ARG A 62 9.73 -5.04 -11.00
N GLU A 63 10.67 -4.36 -10.36
CA GLU A 63 11.00 -4.56 -8.95
C GLU A 63 10.02 -3.81 -8.03
N TRP A 64 9.64 -4.48 -6.95
CA TRP A 64 8.75 -4.00 -5.90
C TRP A 64 9.33 -4.31 -4.53
N ASP A 65 8.95 -3.51 -3.55
CA ASP A 65 9.26 -3.78 -2.15
C ASP A 65 8.16 -4.65 -1.54
N VAL A 66 8.55 -5.63 -0.75
CA VAL A 66 7.63 -6.44 0.06
C VAL A 66 7.95 -6.30 1.53
N PHE A 67 6.91 -6.24 2.36
CA PHE A 67 7.03 -6.05 3.80
C PHE A 67 6.13 -7.00 4.56
N ILE A 68 6.61 -7.36 5.75
CA ILE A 68 5.77 -7.83 6.83
C ILE A 68 5.52 -6.66 7.78
N LEU A 69 4.27 -6.25 7.87
CA LEU A 69 3.80 -5.16 8.73
C LEU A 69 2.75 -5.69 9.71
N GLN A 70 2.45 -4.93 10.74
CA GLN A 70 1.38 -5.23 11.69
C GLN A 70 0.25 -4.20 11.56
N ILE A 71 -0.98 -4.69 11.63
CA ILE A 71 -2.18 -3.85 11.70
C ILE A 71 -2.27 -3.32 13.14
N PRO A 72 -2.44 -2.00 13.34
CA PRO A 72 -2.54 -1.46 14.69
C PRO A 72 -3.67 -2.10 15.52
N GLN A 73 -3.43 -2.36 16.80
CA GLN A 73 -4.47 -2.90 17.70
C GLN A 73 -5.61 -1.91 17.92
N LYS A 74 -5.28 -0.61 17.98
CA LYS A 74 -6.28 0.44 18.05
C LYS A 74 -6.75 0.78 16.63
N PRO A 75 -8.06 0.73 16.34
CA PRO A 75 -8.56 1.04 15.01
C PRO A 75 -8.28 2.50 14.65
N PHE A 76 -7.86 2.70 13.41
CA PHE A 76 -7.78 4.00 12.75
C PHE A 76 -8.82 4.07 11.64
N GLU A 77 -9.26 5.27 11.29
CA GLU A 77 -10.12 5.45 10.12
C GLU A 77 -9.29 5.46 8.83
N VAL A 78 -9.82 4.84 7.78
CA VAL A 78 -9.27 4.97 6.42
C VAL A 78 -9.52 6.39 5.92
N GLN A 79 -8.45 7.08 5.52
CA GLN A 79 -8.53 8.48 5.06
C GLN A 79 -8.33 8.58 3.55
N GLU A 80 -9.29 9.15 2.81
CA GLU A 80 -9.08 9.48 1.40
C GLU A 80 -8.11 10.67 1.27
N THR A 81 -7.11 10.54 0.42
CA THR A 81 -6.12 11.58 0.14
C THR A 81 -6.55 12.47 -1.02
N GLN A 82 -5.94 13.64 -1.15
CA GLN A 82 -6.21 14.54 -2.29
C GLN A 82 -5.86 13.92 -3.66
N SER A 83 -4.98 12.92 -3.68
CA SER A 83 -4.66 12.15 -4.89
C SER A 83 -5.67 11.05 -5.23
N GLY A 84 -6.67 10.81 -4.36
CA GLY A 84 -7.67 9.75 -4.53
C GLY A 84 -7.16 8.36 -4.15
N SER A 85 -6.07 8.26 -3.39
CA SER A 85 -5.66 7.03 -2.70
C SER A 85 -6.22 7.01 -1.28
N TYR A 86 -6.19 5.86 -0.63
CA TYR A 86 -6.73 5.67 0.72
C TYR A 86 -5.59 5.35 1.68
N ARG A 87 -5.42 6.20 2.70
CA ARG A 87 -4.35 6.08 3.68
C ARG A 87 -4.84 5.30 4.89
N TYR A 88 -4.03 4.35 5.34
CA TYR A 88 -4.18 3.68 6.62
C TYR A 88 -2.79 3.43 7.24
N PRO A 89 -2.58 3.71 8.55
CA PRO A 89 -1.30 3.48 9.18
C PRO A 89 -1.09 1.98 9.46
N LEU A 90 0.11 1.49 9.15
CA LEU A 90 0.59 0.17 9.54
C LEU A 90 1.83 0.30 10.42
N ILE A 91 2.17 -0.74 11.16
CA ILE A 91 3.32 -0.77 12.07
C ILE A 91 4.42 -1.63 11.44
N TRP A 92 5.61 -1.07 11.30
CA TRP A 92 6.79 -1.76 10.83
C TRP A 92 7.78 -1.96 11.98
N LEU A 93 7.79 -3.17 12.54
CA LEU A 93 8.63 -3.50 13.70
C LEU A 93 10.14 -3.51 13.38
N GLY A 94 10.50 -3.62 12.09
CA GLY A 94 11.89 -3.55 11.62
C GLY A 94 12.35 -2.15 11.25
N SER A 95 11.56 -1.10 11.52
CA SER A 95 11.89 0.26 11.12
C SER A 95 13.06 0.83 11.93
N ASP A 96 13.95 1.57 11.27
CA ASP A 96 14.98 2.42 11.89
C ASP A 96 14.44 3.83 12.25
N SER A 97 13.15 4.08 12.03
CA SER A 97 12.49 5.33 12.38
C SER A 97 12.24 5.42 13.89
N PRO A 98 12.31 6.63 14.50
CA PRO A 98 11.80 6.85 15.85
C PRO A 98 10.31 6.52 16.02
N SER A 99 9.56 6.48 14.91
CA SER A 99 8.16 6.07 14.87
C SER A 99 8.02 4.81 14.04
N PRO A 100 7.49 3.69 14.59
CA PRO A 100 7.35 2.45 13.83
C PRO A 100 6.20 2.52 12.80
N PHE A 101 5.52 3.66 12.66
CA PHE A 101 4.39 3.79 11.76
C PHE A 101 4.81 4.03 10.31
N VAL A 102 4.27 3.22 9.41
CA VAL A 102 4.34 3.40 7.96
C VAL A 102 2.98 3.89 7.47
N SER A 103 2.97 5.00 6.72
CA SER A 103 1.77 5.44 6.03
C SER A 103 1.54 4.60 4.78
N ALA A 104 0.60 3.66 4.82
CA ALA A 104 0.25 2.84 3.67
C ALA A 104 -0.86 3.50 2.84
N PHE A 105 -0.60 3.66 1.54
CA PHE A 105 -1.50 4.28 0.57
C PHE A 105 -2.03 3.21 -0.37
N PHE A 106 -3.29 2.84 -0.16
CA PHE A 106 -4.02 1.85 -0.93
C PHE A 106 -4.68 2.50 -2.16
N PRO A 107 -4.74 1.79 -3.30
CA PRO A 107 -5.29 2.32 -4.54
C PRO A 107 -6.83 2.40 -4.50
N THR A 108 -7.48 1.52 -3.74
CA THR A 108 -8.95 1.46 -3.60
C THR A 108 -9.36 1.49 -2.13
N ARG A 109 -10.59 1.98 -1.89
CA ARG A 109 -11.17 2.04 -0.55
C ARG A 109 -11.37 0.64 0.03
N GLU A 110 -11.92 -0.25 -0.78
CA GLU A 110 -12.18 -1.64 -0.45
C GLU A 110 -10.93 -2.37 0.06
N MET A 111 -9.78 -2.17 -0.61
CA MET A 111 -8.52 -2.77 -0.15
C MET A 111 -8.07 -2.19 1.20
N ALA A 112 -8.19 -0.87 1.39
CA ALA A 112 -7.84 -0.24 2.66
C ALA A 112 -8.75 -0.70 3.80
N GLU A 113 -10.05 -0.77 3.55
CA GLU A 113 -11.07 -1.19 4.53
C GLU A 113 -10.94 -2.68 4.88
N ALA A 114 -10.62 -3.54 3.91
CA ALA A 114 -10.36 -4.96 4.18
C ALA A 114 -9.18 -5.15 5.14
N ILE A 115 -8.12 -4.35 5.02
CA ILE A 115 -7.00 -4.36 5.97
C ILE A 115 -7.37 -3.71 7.30
N ALA A 116 -8.15 -2.61 7.27
CA ALA A 116 -8.55 -1.86 8.45
C ALA A 116 -9.68 -2.51 9.27
N ASP A 117 -10.25 -3.63 8.79
CA ASP A 117 -11.32 -4.34 9.47
C ASP A 117 -10.92 -4.65 10.93
N PRO A 118 -11.77 -4.30 11.92
CA PRO A 118 -11.48 -4.56 13.34
C PRO A 118 -11.12 -6.02 13.66
N VAL A 119 -11.60 -7.00 12.87
CA VAL A 119 -11.25 -8.42 13.06
C VAL A 119 -9.76 -8.69 12.83
N ASN A 120 -9.08 -7.84 12.06
CA ASN A 120 -7.66 -7.94 11.73
C ASN A 120 -6.77 -7.13 12.68
N ALA A 121 -7.33 -6.53 13.74
CA ALA A 121 -6.56 -5.70 14.67
C ALA A 121 -5.42 -6.52 15.34
N GLY A 122 -4.19 -6.03 15.23
CA GLY A 122 -3.00 -6.72 15.75
C GLY A 122 -2.47 -7.84 14.85
N CYS A 123 -3.19 -8.24 13.80
CA CYS A 123 -2.74 -9.24 12.85
C CYS A 123 -1.55 -8.73 12.03
N VAL A 124 -0.81 -9.69 11.46
CA VAL A 124 0.29 -9.42 10.55
C VAL A 124 -0.25 -9.33 9.13
N VAL A 125 0.26 -8.37 8.36
CA VAL A 125 -0.11 -8.17 6.96
C VAL A 125 1.15 -8.17 6.09
N PHE A 126 1.11 -8.99 5.05
CA PHE A 126 2.06 -8.96 3.95
C PHE A 126 1.62 -7.87 2.96
N VAL A 127 2.54 -6.95 2.63
CA VAL A 127 2.27 -5.83 1.72
C VAL A 127 3.28 -5.81 0.60
N VAL A 128 2.81 -5.63 -0.64
CA VAL A 128 3.61 -5.39 -1.83
C VAL A 128 3.37 -3.97 -2.31
N GLY A 129 4.43 -3.21 -2.55
CA GLY A 129 4.31 -1.84 -3.00
C GLY A 129 5.64 -1.18 -3.32
N THR A 130 5.64 0.15 -3.31
CA THR A 130 6.86 0.95 -3.43
C THR A 130 7.04 1.76 -2.16
N LEU A 131 8.12 1.49 -1.43
CA LEU A 131 8.50 2.26 -0.25
C LEU A 131 9.01 3.64 -0.68
N ARG A 132 8.67 4.65 0.11
CA ARG A 132 9.26 5.97 0.06
C ARG A 132 9.71 6.34 1.46
N GLU A 133 10.94 6.84 1.50
CA GLU A 133 11.58 7.36 2.70
C GLU A 133 11.65 8.87 2.59
N ARG A 134 11.43 9.54 3.73
CA ARG A 134 11.60 10.98 3.86
C ARG A 134 12.39 11.27 5.13
N GLU A 135 13.51 11.95 4.98
CA GLU A 135 14.29 12.44 6.11
C GLU A 135 13.63 13.71 6.70
N THR A 136 13.59 13.79 8.02
CA THR A 136 13.11 14.94 8.79
C THR A 136 14.09 15.22 9.95
N GLU A 137 13.94 16.36 10.63
CA GLU A 137 14.76 16.70 11.81
C GLU A 137 14.64 15.66 12.93
N GLU A 138 13.48 15.01 13.04
CA GLU A 138 13.19 14.01 14.06
C GLU A 138 13.65 12.60 13.64
N GLY A 139 14.02 12.40 12.37
CA GLY A 139 14.44 11.12 11.80
C GLY A 139 13.70 10.75 10.51
N LYS A 140 13.78 9.47 10.12
CA LYS A 140 13.16 8.97 8.90
C LYS A 140 11.67 8.74 9.07
N LEU A 141 10.88 9.07 8.06
CA LEU A 141 9.47 8.73 7.95
C LEU A 141 9.22 7.86 6.73
N TYR A 142 8.36 6.86 6.92
CA TYR A 142 8.10 5.85 5.90
C TYR A 142 6.67 5.92 5.36
N SER A 143 6.57 5.72 4.05
CA SER A 143 5.30 5.55 3.36
C SER A 143 5.41 4.48 2.29
N ILE A 144 4.33 3.75 2.04
CA ILE A 144 4.28 2.73 0.99
C ILE A 144 3.08 2.95 0.09
N ASN A 145 3.31 2.96 -1.22
CA ASN A 145 2.24 2.91 -2.20
C ASN A 145 1.91 1.45 -2.47
N VAL A 146 0.80 0.98 -1.90
CA VAL A 146 0.41 -0.43 -1.93
C VAL A 146 -0.10 -0.80 -3.32
N ARG A 147 0.29 -1.98 -3.78
CA ARG A 147 -0.23 -2.64 -4.99
C ARG A 147 -1.01 -3.89 -4.66
N GLY A 148 -0.62 -4.60 -3.60
CA GLY A 148 -1.36 -5.73 -3.07
C GLY A 148 -1.06 -5.92 -1.59
N ALA A 149 -2.02 -6.49 -0.86
CA ALA A 149 -1.87 -6.79 0.55
C ALA A 149 -2.64 -8.07 0.89
N LYS A 150 -2.15 -8.81 1.89
CA LYS A 150 -2.76 -10.04 2.41
C LYS A 150 -2.53 -10.12 3.91
N VAL A 151 -3.60 -10.29 4.68
CA VAL A 151 -3.50 -10.62 6.11
C VAL A 151 -3.04 -12.07 6.26
N LEU A 152 -2.08 -12.31 7.16
CA LEU A 152 -1.45 -13.62 7.41
C LEU A 152 -2.07 -14.35 8.60
#